data_AF-A0A3Q3ABF3-F1
#
_entry.id   AF-A0A3Q3ABF3-F1
#
_cell.length_a   1.000
_cell.length_b   1.000
_cell.length_c   1.000
_cell.angle_alpha   90.00
_cell.angle_beta   90.00
_cell.angle_gamma   90.00
#
_symmetry.space_group_name_H-M   'P 1'
#
loop_
_entity.id
_entity.type
_entity.pdbx_description
1 polymer ?
#
loop_
_entity_poly.entity_id
_entity_poly.type
_entity_poly.pdbx_seq_one_letter_code
_entity_poly.pdbx_strand_id
1 'polypeptide(L)'
;MSTGLLRSVSGAVDLIMAHFGRSRDPESKVRLGSSAHSPAVAGLVLEHLCPAIQGVLEDGLRDHKLDYVIGQCRNHAWKVVEISTRMGTRWHLHGWV
;
A
#
# COMPACT_ATOMS: atom_id res chain seq x y z
N MET A 1 10.48 -6.10 10.92
CA MET A 1 10.57 -4.77 10.28
C MET A 1 12.03 -4.39 10.15
N SER A 2 12.64 -4.74 9.01
CA SER A 2 14.01 -4.34 8.73
C SER A 2 14.11 -2.81 8.55
N THR A 3 15.17 -2.21 9.09
CA THR A 3 15.41 -0.76 9.02
C THR A 3 15.58 -0.25 7.58
N GLY A 4 16.06 -1.12 6.68
CA GLY A 4 16.17 -0.83 5.25
C GLY A 4 14.80 -0.62 4.57
N LEU A 5 13.79 -1.41 4.95
CA LEU A 5 12.44 -1.26 4.39
C LEU A 5 11.79 0.05 4.82
N LEU A 6 11.88 0.41 6.11
CA LEU A 6 11.36 1.68 6.60
C LEU A 6 12.05 2.88 5.93
N ARG A 7 13.36 2.78 5.67
CA ARG A 7 14.09 3.80 4.91
C ARG A 7 13.61 3.90 3.46
N SER A 8 13.33 2.78 2.81
CA SER A 8 12.77 2.75 1.45
C SER A 8 11.40 3.42 1.38
N VAL A 9 10.53 3.14 2.35
CA VAL A 9 9.22 3.81 2.47
C VAL A 9 9.40 5.31 2.67
N SER A 10 10.28 5.72 3.59
CA SER A 10 10.57 7.15 3.83
C SER A 10 11.02 7.85 2.54
N GLY A 11 11.98 7.26 1.82
CA GLY A 11 12.48 7.84 0.56
C GLY A 11 11.40 7.95 -0.52
N ALA A 12 10.52 6.95 -0.65
CA ALA A 12 9.39 7.02 -1.59
C ALA A 12 8.42 8.16 -1.22
N VAL A 13 8.13 8.33 0.07
CA VAL A 13 7.27 9.43 0.57
C VAL A 13 7.93 10.79 0.32
N ASP A 14 9.23 10.93 0.52
CA ASP A 14 9.97 12.17 0.26
C ASP A 14 9.88 12.58 -1.22
N LEU A 15 10.00 11.62 -2.16
CA LEU A 15 9.84 11.88 -3.59
C LEU A 15 8.41 12.34 -3.94
N ILE A 16 7.40 11.71 -3.33
CA ILE A 16 6.00 12.10 -3.52
C ILE A 16 5.76 13.50 -2.95
N MET A 17 6.26 13.79 -1.74
CA MET A 17 6.15 15.12 -1.14
C MET A 17 6.82 16.19 -1.99
N ALA A 18 8.00 15.91 -2.56
CA ALA A 18 8.68 16.81 -3.47
C ALA A 18 7.85 17.09 -4.74
N HIS A 19 7.19 16.08 -5.31
CA HIS A 19 6.30 16.26 -6.45
C HIS A 19 5.12 17.19 -6.16
N PHE A 20 4.44 16.99 -5.03
CA PHE A 20 3.37 17.89 -4.59
C PHE A 20 3.87 19.28 -4.16
N GLY A 21 5.13 19.39 -3.73
CA GLY A 21 5.80 20.63 -3.35
C GLY A 21 6.00 21.62 -4.51
N ARG A 22 5.80 21.18 -5.76
CA ARG A 22 5.90 22.01 -6.96
C ARG A 22 4.85 23.12 -7.06
N SER A 23 3.75 23.00 -6.30
CA SER A 23 2.73 24.05 -6.22
C SER A 23 2.25 24.26 -4.80
N ARG A 24 1.89 25.51 -4.49
CA ARG A 24 1.23 25.90 -3.23
C ARG A 24 -0.29 26.03 -3.40
N ASP A 25 -0.76 26.08 -4.63
CA ASP A 25 -2.17 26.21 -4.98
C ASP A 25 -2.91 24.86 -4.83
N PRO A 26 -4.05 24.80 -4.10
CA PRO A 26 -4.79 23.56 -3.88
C PRO A 26 -5.27 22.88 -5.16
N GLU A 27 -5.79 23.63 -6.13
CA GLU A 27 -6.31 23.06 -7.39
C GLU A 27 -5.19 22.43 -8.21
N SER A 28 -4.05 23.12 -8.28
CA SER A 28 -2.82 22.60 -8.88
C SER A 28 -2.34 21.32 -8.19
N LYS A 29 -2.46 21.21 -6.86
CA LYS A 29 -2.14 19.97 -6.14
C LYS A 29 -3.08 18.82 -6.48
N VAL A 30 -4.38 19.09 -6.67
CA VAL A 30 -5.33 18.07 -7.15
C VAL A 30 -4.90 17.55 -8.53
N ARG A 31 -4.51 18.44 -9.44
CA ARG A 31 -4.00 18.05 -10.77
C ARG A 31 -2.69 17.26 -10.69
N LEU A 32 -1.76 17.67 -9.82
CA LEU A 32 -0.50 16.93 -9.59
C LEU A 32 -0.73 15.53 -9.02
N GLY A 33 -1.80 15.35 -8.22
CA GLY A 33 -2.18 14.05 -7.66
C GLY A 33 -3.00 13.17 -8.60
N SER A 34 -3.48 13.70 -9.73
CA SER A 34 -4.24 12.95 -10.72
C SER A 34 -3.29 12.35 -11.75
N SER A 35 -3.20 11.02 -11.84
CA SER A 35 -2.38 10.33 -12.84
C SER A 35 -2.80 10.63 -14.29
N ALA A 36 -4.08 10.96 -14.51
CA ALA A 36 -4.58 11.39 -15.81
C ALA A 36 -3.99 12.74 -16.26
N HIS A 37 -3.71 13.63 -15.32
CA HIS A 37 -3.14 14.96 -15.59
C HIS A 37 -1.62 15.02 -15.39
N SER A 38 -1.09 14.16 -14.52
CA SER A 38 0.32 14.08 -14.17
C SER A 38 0.77 12.62 -14.12
N PRO A 39 1.23 12.03 -15.23
CA PRO A 39 1.71 10.64 -15.22
C PRO A 39 2.89 10.43 -14.27
N ALA A 40 3.62 11.50 -13.91
CA ALA A 40 4.70 11.46 -12.93
C ALA A 40 4.26 10.93 -11.56
N VAL A 41 3.05 11.26 -11.07
CA VAL A 41 2.60 10.72 -9.77
C VAL A 41 2.39 9.21 -9.83
N ALA A 42 1.96 8.68 -10.97
CA ALA A 42 1.83 7.23 -11.15
C ALA A 42 3.19 6.55 -11.13
N GLY A 43 4.20 7.11 -11.81
CA GLY A 43 5.57 6.60 -11.77
C GLY A 43 6.13 6.58 -10.34
N LEU A 44 5.99 7.68 -9.59
CA LEU A 44 6.44 7.75 -8.20
C LEU A 44 5.80 6.67 -7.31
N VAL A 45 4.51 6.41 -7.50
CA VAL A 45 3.80 5.38 -6.74
C VAL A 45 4.24 3.98 -7.18
N LEU A 46 4.19 3.68 -8.48
CA LEU A 46 4.43 2.33 -9.00
C LEU A 46 5.89 1.89 -8.87
N GLU A 47 6.84 2.81 -9.06
CA GLU A 47 8.27 2.49 -9.08
C GLU A 47 8.93 2.59 -7.70
N HIS A 48 8.39 3.38 -6.77
CA HIS A 48 8.98 3.57 -5.44
C HIS A 48 8.07 3.11 -4.30
N LEU A 49 6.85 3.62 -4.23
CA LEU A 49 6.00 3.36 -3.06
C LEU A 49 5.45 1.93 -3.02
N CYS A 50 4.94 1.43 -4.16
CA CYS A 50 4.42 0.06 -4.29
C CYS A 50 5.46 -1.00 -3.88
N PRO A 51 6.68 -1.04 -4.45
CA PRO A 51 7.68 -2.03 -4.05
C PRO A 51 8.14 -1.86 -2.60
N ALA A 52 8.20 -0.64 -2.06
CA ALA A 52 8.54 -0.41 -0.66
C ALA A 52 7.49 -1.01 0.30
N ILE A 53 6.20 -0.77 0.01
CA ILE A 53 5.09 -1.34 0.79
C ILE A 53 5.03 -2.86 0.62
N GLN A 54 5.22 -3.37 -0.60
CA GLN A 54 5.27 -4.81 -0.84
C GLN A 54 6.38 -5.47 -0.01
N GLY A 55 7.58 -4.87 0.02
CA GLY A 55 8.68 -5.36 0.85
C GLY A 55 8.33 -5.38 2.33
N VAL A 56 7.57 -4.40 2.83
CA VAL A 56 7.04 -4.39 4.21
C VAL A 56 6.03 -5.52 4.44
N LEU A 57 5.11 -5.75 3.51
CA LEU A 57 4.10 -6.80 3.62
C LEU A 57 4.69 -8.22 3.53
N GLU A 58 5.83 -8.35 2.84
CA GLU A 58 6.55 -9.62 2.67
C GLU A 58 7.60 -9.86 3.77
N ASP A 59 7.97 -8.83 4.55
CA ASP A 59 8.94 -8.94 5.65
C ASP A 59 8.45 -9.91 6.73
N GLY A 60 9.09 -11.08 6.81
CA GLY A 60 8.72 -12.14 7.76
C GLY A 60 7.48 -12.95 7.36
N LEU A 61 7.00 -12.79 6.12
CA LEU A 61 5.92 -13.62 5.59
C LEU A 61 6.44 -15.05 5.37
N ARG A 62 5.78 -16.04 5.99
CA ARG A 62 6.12 -17.46 5.77
C ARG A 62 5.97 -17.80 4.30
N ASP A 63 6.96 -18.45 3.69
CA ASP A 63 6.92 -18.76 2.26
C ASP A 63 5.67 -19.53 1.85
N HIS A 64 5.21 -20.46 2.68
CA HIS A 64 4.05 -21.30 2.39
C HIS A 64 3.11 -21.41 3.60
N LYS A 65 1.81 -21.43 3.33
CA LYS A 65 0.77 -21.84 4.29
C LYS A 65 0.10 -23.09 3.75
N LEU A 66 -0.11 -24.08 4.62
CA LEU A 66 -0.93 -25.24 4.30
C LEU A 66 -2.40 -24.81 4.25
N ASP A 67 -3.00 -24.94 3.08
CA ASP A 67 -4.43 -24.80 2.85
C ASP A 67 -5.06 -26.21 2.81
N TYR A 68 -6.17 -26.40 3.52
CA TYR A 68 -6.78 -27.73 3.66
C TYR A 68 -7.45 -28.23 2.37
N VAL A 69 -7.83 -27.31 1.47
CA VAL A 69 -8.48 -27.63 0.20
C VAL A 69 -7.47 -27.62 -0.95
N ILE A 70 -6.49 -26.70 -0.92
CA ILE A 70 -5.57 -26.46 -2.05
C ILE A 70 -4.18 -27.08 -1.83
N GLY A 71 -3.80 -27.44 -0.60
CA GLY A 71 -2.45 -27.93 -0.25
C GLY A 71 -1.48 -26.80 0.08
N GLN A 72 -0.18 -26.93 -0.23
CA GLN A 72 0.79 -25.86 0.03
C GLN A 72 0.58 -24.68 -0.92
N CYS A 73 0.14 -23.53 -0.37
CA CYS A 73 0.01 -22.28 -1.12
C CYS A 73 1.08 -21.29 -0.68
N ARG A 74 1.75 -20.66 -1.65
CA ARG A 74 2.72 -19.60 -1.39
C ARG A 74 2.00 -18.37 -0.82
N ASN A 75 2.51 -17.80 0.26
CA ASN A 75 1.96 -16.55 0.77
C ASN A 75 2.54 -15.38 -0.04
N HIS A 76 1.68 -14.42 -0.36
CA HIS A 76 2.06 -13.18 -1.05
C HIS A 76 1.40 -12.00 -0.35
N ALA A 77 1.93 -10.79 -0.58
CA ALA A 77 1.41 -9.55 -0.01
C ALA A 77 -0.11 -9.41 -0.19
N TRP A 78 -0.66 -9.84 -1.33
CA TRP A 78 -2.11 -9.81 -1.60
C TRP A 78 -2.94 -10.62 -0.60
N LYS A 79 -2.42 -11.75 -0.09
CA LYS A 79 -3.12 -12.56 0.92
C LYS A 79 -3.20 -11.85 2.27
N VAL A 80 -2.19 -11.04 2.60
CA VAL A 80 -2.21 -10.17 3.78
C VAL A 80 -3.27 -9.09 3.61
N VAL A 81 -3.32 -8.44 2.44
CA VAL A 81 -4.35 -7.46 2.09
C VAL A 81 -5.74 -8.08 2.24
N GLU A 82 -6.00 -9.20 1.56
CA GLU A 82 -7.28 -9.90 1.60
C GLU A 82 -7.75 -10.17 3.04
N ILE A 83 -6.88 -10.74 3.88
CA ILE A 83 -7.23 -11.07 5.27
C ILE A 83 -7.51 -9.80 6.09
N SER A 84 -6.69 -8.75 5.92
CA SER A 84 -6.84 -7.50 6.68
C SER A 84 -8.05 -6.67 6.27
N THR A 85 -8.51 -6.81 5.03
CA THR A 85 -9.67 -6.07 4.48
C THR A 85 -10.96 -6.88 4.50
N ARG A 86 -10.96 -8.11 5.02
CA ARG A 86 -12.20 -8.85 5.26
C ARG A 86 -13.12 -7.99 6.13
N MET A 87 -14.33 -7.75 5.64
CA MET A 87 -15.33 -6.99 6.37
C MET A 87 -15.48 -7.59 7.77
N GLY A 88 -15.10 -6.81 8.79
CA GLY A 88 -15.44 -7.17 10.16
C GLY A 88 -16.96 -7.27 10.31
N THR A 89 -17.41 -7.97 11.35
CA THR A 89 -18.77 -8.00 11.91
C THR A 89 -19.25 -6.61 12.38
N ARG A 90 -19.04 -5.56 11.58
CA ARG A 90 -19.42 -4.17 11.88
C ARG A 90 -20.91 -3.92 11.62
N TRP A 91 -21.61 -4.85 11.00
CA TRP A 91 -23.05 -4.76 10.72
C TRP A 91 -23.95 -5.32 11.83
N HIS A 92 -23.40 -5.93 12.89
CA HIS A 92 -24.18 -6.53 13.98
C HIS A 92 -24.28 -5.67 15.26
N LEU A 93 -23.89 -4.38 15.22
CA LEU A 93 -23.97 -3.49 16.38
C LEU A 93 -24.85 -2.24 16.18
N HIS A 94 -25.62 -2.15 15.09
CA HIS A 94 -26.59 -1.06 14.88
C HIS A 94 -28.05 -1.48 15.15
N GLY A 95 -28.26 -2.50 15.99
CA GLY A 95 -29.58 -3.05 16.34
C GLY A 95 -29.99 -2.92 17.81
N TRP A 96 -29.27 -2.14 18.64
CA TRP A 96 -29.67 -1.81 20.02
C TRP A 96 -29.12 -0.45 20.44
N VAL A 97 -29.73 0.63 19.95
CA VAL A 97 -29.90 1.93 20.65
C VAL A 97 -31.26 2.48 20.24
#